data_AF-A0A9D3YG76-F1
#
_entry.id   AF-A0A9D3YG76-F1
#
_cell.length_a   1.000
_cell.length_b   1.000
_cell.length_c   1.000
_cell.angle_alpha   90.00
_cell.angle_beta   90.00
_cell.angle_gamma   90.00
#
_symmetry.space_group_name_H-M   'P 1'
#
loop_
_entity.id
_entity.type
_entity.pdbx_description
1 polymer ?
#
loop_
_entity_poly.entity_id
_entity_poly.type
_entity_poly.pdbx_seq_one_letter_code
_entity_poly.pdbx_strand_id
1 'polypeptide(L)'
;MTHHMQNGSYAICSQSSSSPACTYAQSGQELPILLMRHLATMQDFLFYDSILPVPELIITRPPRNDTVLENTSFLMHCEAAGRPNLRIKWFHNEKEMASTGVNYRIRPTGALRFREVKVSDRGTYRCKVEAGRESLYSDYAVLVVQGTHILSIIIYTLTLIEGQFVNEIDLNE
;
A
#
# COMPACT_ATOMS: atom_id res chain seq x y z
N MET A 1 -56.27 7.71 -12.98
CA MET A 1 -56.83 8.46 -11.83
C MET A 1 -56.08 7.99 -10.60
N THR A 2 -55.50 8.89 -9.80
CA THR A 2 -54.65 8.55 -8.66
C THR A 2 -55.48 8.50 -7.40
N HIS A 3 -55.49 7.37 -6.70
CA HIS A 3 -56.21 7.22 -5.44
C HIS A 3 -55.22 7.10 -4.28
N HIS A 4 -55.35 8.00 -3.31
CA HIS A 4 -54.55 8.01 -2.09
C HIS A 4 -55.20 7.08 -1.06
N MET A 5 -54.42 6.17 -0.48
CA MET A 5 -54.87 5.34 0.63
C MET A 5 -54.29 5.84 1.96
N GLN A 6 -54.95 5.51 3.07
CA GLN A 6 -54.73 6.10 4.40
C GLN A 6 -53.34 5.86 5.03
N ASN A 7 -52.44 5.08 4.40
CA ASN A 7 -51.08 4.78 4.89
C ASN A 7 -49.95 5.31 3.98
N GLY A 8 -50.20 6.32 3.15
CA GLY A 8 -49.16 6.92 2.29
C GLY A 8 -48.81 6.11 1.03
N SER A 9 -49.47 4.98 0.79
CA SER A 9 -49.44 4.26 -0.48
C SER A 9 -50.41 4.90 -1.48
N TYR A 10 -50.01 4.99 -2.75
CA TYR A 10 -50.89 5.42 -3.85
C TYR A 10 -50.89 4.38 -4.97
N ALA A 11 -52.03 4.22 -5.61
CA ALA A 11 -52.19 3.34 -6.77
C ALA A 11 -52.42 4.18 -8.03
N ILE A 12 -51.72 3.84 -9.10
CA ILE A 12 -51.94 4.43 -10.42
C ILE A 12 -52.64 3.38 -11.28
N CYS A 13 -53.84 3.70 -11.75
CA CYS A 13 -54.61 2.88 -12.67
C CYS A 13 -54.79 3.60 -14.00
N SER A 14 -54.57 2.88 -15.11
CA SER A 14 -54.88 3.35 -16.46
C SER A 14 -56.39 3.26 -16.72
N GLN A 15 -56.96 4.25 -17.42
CA GLN A 15 -58.36 4.23 -17.81
C GLN A 15 -58.49 3.58 -19.19
N SER A 16 -58.60 2.25 -19.23
CA SER A 16 -59.08 1.51 -20.40
C SER A 16 -60.25 0.61 -20.02
N SER A 17 -61.30 0.63 -20.82
CA SER A 17 -62.63 0.09 -20.52
C SER A 17 -62.75 -1.44 -20.62
N SER A 18 -61.65 -2.18 -20.72
CA SER A 18 -61.67 -3.64 -20.90
C SER A 18 -60.80 -4.47 -19.95
N SER A 19 -59.83 -3.87 -19.23
CA SER A 19 -59.19 -4.48 -18.05
C SER A 19 -58.20 -3.48 -17.40
N PRO A 20 -58.53 -2.83 -16.27
CA PRO A 20 -57.65 -1.85 -15.67
C PRO A 20 -56.47 -2.53 -14.96
N ALA A 21 -55.25 -2.30 -15.43
CA ALA A 21 -54.04 -2.66 -14.72
C ALA A 21 -53.71 -1.56 -13.71
N CYS A 22 -53.70 -1.92 -12.41
CA CYS A 22 -53.31 -1.01 -11.34
C CYS A 22 -51.95 -1.44 -10.78
N THR A 23 -51.01 -0.49 -10.74
CA THR A 23 -49.70 -0.70 -10.12
C THR A 23 -49.70 -0.05 -8.74
N TYR A 24 -49.36 -0.84 -7.71
CA TYR A 24 -49.25 -0.38 -6.33
C TYR A 24 -47.80 0.05 -6.04
N ALA A 25 -47.62 1.27 -5.54
CA ALA A 25 -46.33 1.76 -5.06
C ALA A 25 -46.41 2.07 -3.56
N GLN A 26 -45.49 1.53 -2.75
CA GLN A 26 -45.31 1.93 -1.35
C GLN A 26 -44.42 3.17 -1.28
N SER A 27 -44.79 4.14 -0.43
CA SER A 27 -43.95 5.31 -0.14
C SER A 27 -42.65 4.83 0.52
N GLY A 28 -41.52 5.01 -0.18
CA GLY A 28 -40.19 4.72 0.36
C GLY A 28 -39.27 3.82 -0.49
N GLN A 29 -39.67 3.41 -1.70
CA GLN A 29 -38.77 2.68 -2.59
C GLN A 29 -38.08 3.65 -3.56
N GLU A 30 -36.75 3.72 -3.44
CA GLU A 30 -35.87 4.56 -4.25
C GLU A 30 -36.10 4.37 -5.76
N LEU A 31 -36.53 5.44 -6.43
CA LEU A 31 -36.30 5.60 -7.87
C LEU A 31 -34.92 6.25 -7.99
N PRO A 32 -33.89 5.54 -8.50
CA PRO A 32 -33.87 5.31 -9.94
C PRO A 32 -33.14 4.01 -10.36
N ILE A 33 -33.86 2.88 -10.48
CA ILE A 33 -33.28 1.69 -11.15
C ILE A 33 -34.15 1.24 -12.35
N LEU A 34 -35.42 1.64 -12.41
CA LEU A 34 -36.39 1.16 -13.41
C LEU A 34 -36.55 2.02 -14.68
N LEU A 35 -35.81 3.12 -14.81
CA LEU A 35 -35.78 3.95 -16.05
C LEU A 35 -34.46 3.82 -16.85
N MET A 36 -33.62 2.84 -16.53
CA MET A 36 -32.32 2.62 -17.20
C MET A 36 -32.40 1.72 -18.45
N ARG A 37 -33.57 1.17 -18.79
CA ARG A 37 -33.74 0.42 -20.04
C ARG A 37 -34.36 1.36 -21.06
N HIS A 38 -33.51 2.07 -21.83
CA HIS A 38 -33.69 2.38 -23.26
C HIS A 38 -32.75 3.48 -23.81
N LEU A 39 -31.83 4.04 -23.03
CA LEU A 39 -30.86 5.04 -23.54
C LEU A 39 -29.48 4.93 -22.84
N ALA A 40 -28.85 3.76 -22.82
CA ALA A 40 -27.43 3.66 -22.45
C ALA A 40 -26.59 3.89 -23.72
N THR A 41 -26.35 5.14 -24.07
CA THR A 41 -25.50 5.49 -25.23
C THR A 41 -24.03 5.53 -24.81
N MET A 42 -23.09 5.29 -25.74
CA MET A 42 -21.63 5.38 -25.51
C MET A 42 -21.19 6.75 -24.97
N GLN A 43 -22.03 7.78 -25.17
CA GLN A 43 -21.81 9.14 -24.68
C GLN A 43 -22.01 9.25 -23.16
N ASP A 44 -22.95 8.48 -22.59
CA ASP A 44 -23.27 8.48 -21.15
C ASP A 44 -22.21 7.75 -20.32
N PHE A 45 -21.55 6.74 -20.93
CA PHE A 45 -20.49 5.96 -20.28
C PHE A 45 -19.23 6.80 -20.00
N LEU A 46 -18.93 7.77 -20.86
CA LEU A 46 -17.79 8.68 -20.70
C LEU A 46 -18.08 9.82 -19.71
N PHE A 47 -19.35 10.09 -19.43
CA PHE A 47 -19.76 11.14 -18.50
C PHE A 47 -19.66 10.66 -17.04
N TYR A 48 -19.94 9.38 -16.77
CA TYR A 48 -19.85 8.80 -15.42
C TYR A 48 -18.43 8.75 -14.87
N ASP A 49 -17.44 8.44 -15.71
CA ASP A 49 -16.01 8.41 -15.33
C ASP A 49 -15.47 9.81 -14.96
N SER A 50 -16.16 10.87 -15.40
CA SER A 50 -15.82 12.28 -15.14
C SER A 50 -16.43 12.84 -13.84
N ILE A 51 -17.39 12.13 -13.23
CA ILE A 51 -18.14 12.58 -12.03
C ILE A 51 -17.63 11.89 -10.75
N LEU A 52 -16.93 10.76 -10.87
CA LEU A 52 -16.34 10.08 -9.72
C LEU A 52 -15.27 10.96 -9.06
N PRO A 53 -15.36 11.21 -7.74
CA PRO A 53 -14.32 11.92 -7.01
C PRO A 53 -12.98 11.22 -7.21
N VAL A 54 -11.96 11.96 -7.65
CA VAL A 54 -10.64 11.36 -7.80
C VAL A 54 -10.17 10.90 -6.42
N PRO A 55 -9.86 9.61 -6.23
CA PRO A 55 -9.48 9.10 -4.92
C PRO A 55 -8.20 9.78 -4.42
N GLU A 56 -8.22 10.15 -3.15
CA GLU A 56 -7.12 10.86 -2.47
C GLU A 56 -5.84 10.04 -2.49
N LEU A 57 -4.70 10.72 -2.66
CA LEU A 57 -3.39 10.08 -2.61
C LEU A 57 -3.01 9.77 -1.16
N ILE A 58 -2.97 8.49 -0.81
CA ILE A 58 -2.63 8.03 0.54
C ILE A 58 -1.56 6.94 0.51
N ILE A 59 -0.69 6.95 1.52
CA ILE A 59 0.24 5.84 1.79
C ILE A 59 -0.47 4.86 2.72
N THR A 60 -0.88 3.71 2.17
CA THR A 60 -1.64 2.68 2.89
C THR A 60 -0.75 1.82 3.77
N ARG A 61 0.52 1.62 3.37
CA ARG A 61 1.51 0.89 4.15
C ARG A 61 2.84 1.63 4.13
N PRO A 62 3.16 2.44 5.15
CA PRO A 62 4.44 3.13 5.24
C PRO A 62 5.58 2.16 5.61
N PRO A 63 6.83 2.56 5.37
CA PRO A 63 7.99 1.84 5.89
C PRO A 63 8.01 1.84 7.42
N ARG A 64 8.70 0.87 8.01
CA ARG A 64 8.83 0.72 9.47
C ARG A 64 10.28 0.53 9.85
N ASN A 65 10.60 0.88 11.10
CA ASN A 65 11.89 0.60 11.68
C ASN A 65 12.09 -0.91 11.76
N ASP A 66 13.22 -1.40 11.25
CA ASP A 66 13.53 -2.82 11.20
C ASP A 66 14.98 -3.08 11.57
N THR A 67 15.21 -4.23 12.20
CA THR A 67 16.56 -4.74 12.49
C THR A 67 16.74 -6.05 11.75
N VAL A 68 17.74 -6.11 10.87
CA VAL A 68 17.92 -7.21 9.92
C VAL A 68 19.33 -7.76 10.02
N LEU A 69 19.45 -9.08 9.95
CA LEU A 69 20.74 -9.77 9.91
C LEU A 69 21.44 -9.52 8.56
N GLU A 70 22.73 -9.24 8.62
CA GLU A 70 23.56 -9.13 7.42
C GLU A 70 23.48 -10.40 6.54
N ASN A 71 23.61 -10.22 5.23
CA ASN A 71 23.55 -11.27 4.21
C ASN A 71 22.19 -12.00 4.10
N THR A 72 21.14 -11.45 4.71
CA THR A 72 19.76 -11.96 4.53
C THR A 72 18.99 -11.12 3.52
N SER A 73 17.97 -11.72 2.90
CA SER A 73 17.07 -10.98 2.02
C SER A 73 16.03 -10.21 2.85
N PHE A 74 15.75 -8.97 2.47
CA PHE A 74 14.82 -8.11 3.19
C PHE A 74 13.90 -7.35 2.25
N LEU A 75 12.69 -7.04 2.72
CA LEU A 75 11.68 -6.31 1.97
C LEU A 75 11.14 -5.18 2.83
N MET A 76 11.48 -3.94 2.47
CA MET A 76 10.90 -2.76 3.09
C MET A 76 9.63 -2.36 2.33
N HIS A 77 8.51 -2.26 3.05
CA HIS A 77 7.22 -1.99 2.46
C HIS A 77 6.99 -0.48 2.25
N CYS A 78 6.44 -0.13 1.09
CA CYS A 78 5.75 1.13 0.84
C CYS A 78 4.63 0.84 -0.16
N GLU A 79 3.38 1.01 0.27
CA GLU A 79 2.19 0.81 -0.56
C GLU A 79 1.33 2.07 -0.49
N ALA A 80 0.66 2.39 -1.59
CA ALA A 80 -0.18 3.57 -1.71
C ALA A 80 -1.42 3.30 -2.55
N ALA A 81 -2.46 4.08 -2.30
CA ALA A 81 -3.72 4.06 -3.02
C ALA A 81 -4.13 5.50 -3.36
N GLY A 82 -5.08 5.64 -4.29
CA GLY A 82 -5.54 6.94 -4.75
C GLY A 82 -5.53 7.03 -6.27
N ARG A 83 -4.95 8.12 -6.77
CA ARG A 83 -4.92 8.49 -8.18
C ARG A 83 -4.30 7.40 -9.09
N PRO A 84 -4.71 7.31 -10.37
CA PRO A 84 -4.07 6.42 -11.34
C PRO A 84 -2.61 6.81 -11.61
N ASN A 85 -1.81 5.85 -12.10
CA ASN A 85 -0.40 6.02 -12.46
C ASN A 85 0.52 6.40 -11.28
N LEU A 86 0.35 5.73 -10.14
CA LEU A 86 1.22 5.88 -8.97
C LEU A 86 2.66 5.46 -9.28
N ARG A 87 3.62 6.27 -8.84
CA ARG A 87 5.04 5.94 -8.85
C ARG A 87 5.60 6.05 -7.45
N ILE A 88 6.32 5.02 -7.01
CA ILE A 88 6.96 5.00 -5.69
C ILE A 88 8.47 5.12 -5.90
N LYS A 89 9.04 6.13 -5.26
CA LYS A 89 10.48 6.39 -5.20
C LYS A 89 10.97 6.19 -3.78
N TRP A 90 12.22 5.75 -3.64
CA TRP A 90 12.85 5.56 -2.35
C TRP A 90 13.98 6.54 -2.14
N PHE A 91 14.13 6.96 -0.89
CA PHE A 91 15.23 7.80 -0.45
C PHE A 91 15.98 7.05 0.65
N HIS A 92 17.31 6.99 0.53
CA HIS A 92 18.23 6.49 1.54
C HIS A 92 19.12 7.65 1.97
N ASN A 93 19.07 7.99 3.26
CA ASN A 93 19.82 9.11 3.84
C ASN A 93 19.63 10.41 3.01
N GLU A 94 18.37 10.78 2.77
CA GLU A 94 17.94 11.92 1.94
C GLU A 94 18.28 11.87 0.45
N LYS A 95 18.93 10.82 -0.03
CA LYS A 95 19.27 10.68 -1.45
C LYS A 95 18.31 9.75 -2.17
N GLU A 96 17.76 10.20 -3.30
CA GLU A 96 16.91 9.36 -4.16
C GLU A 96 17.71 8.14 -4.67
N MET A 97 17.11 6.97 -4.52
CA MET A 97 17.67 5.69 -4.97
C MET A 97 17.26 5.41 -6.42
N ALA A 98 18.11 4.70 -7.15
CA ALA A 98 17.74 4.17 -8.45
C ALA A 98 16.67 3.07 -8.32
N SER A 99 15.94 2.77 -9.40
CA SER A 99 14.97 1.67 -9.39
C SER A 99 15.62 0.30 -9.17
N THR A 100 16.87 0.14 -9.60
CA THR A 100 17.69 -1.05 -9.40
C THR A 100 19.11 -0.62 -9.04
N GLY A 101 19.63 -1.20 -7.96
CA GLY A 101 21.05 -1.11 -7.59
C GLY A 101 21.72 -2.47 -7.66
N VAL A 102 22.97 -2.55 -7.19
CA VAL A 102 23.74 -3.81 -7.17
C VAL A 102 23.06 -4.87 -6.30
N ASN A 103 22.62 -4.49 -5.09
CA ASN A 103 22.07 -5.41 -4.09
C ASN A 103 20.59 -5.19 -3.78
N TYR A 104 19.91 -4.28 -4.48
CA TYR A 104 18.49 -3.97 -4.24
C TYR A 104 17.71 -3.71 -5.53
N ARG A 105 16.39 -3.84 -5.46
CA ARG A 105 15.46 -3.41 -6.50
C ARG A 105 14.15 -2.91 -5.90
N ILE A 106 13.57 -1.88 -6.49
CA ILE A 106 12.20 -1.43 -6.20
C ILE A 106 11.25 -2.32 -7.02
N ARG A 107 10.33 -3.01 -6.34
CA ARG A 107 9.32 -3.88 -6.99
C ARG A 107 8.25 -3.03 -7.70
N PRO A 108 7.52 -3.60 -8.67
CA PRO A 108 6.34 -2.94 -9.24
C PRO A 108 5.28 -2.55 -8.19
N THR A 109 5.25 -3.27 -7.06
CA THR A 109 4.39 -2.95 -5.91
C THR A 109 4.86 -1.74 -5.11
N GLY A 110 6.02 -1.16 -5.42
CA GLY A 110 6.65 -0.06 -4.66
C GLY A 110 7.58 -0.50 -3.53
N ALA A 111 7.55 -1.78 -3.13
CA ALA A 111 8.39 -2.27 -2.04
C ALA A 111 9.88 -2.36 -2.45
N LEU A 112 10.77 -1.92 -1.58
CA LEU A 112 12.22 -2.00 -1.77
C LEU A 112 12.73 -3.36 -1.29
N ARG A 113 13.22 -4.19 -2.23
CA ARG A 113 13.76 -5.51 -1.93
C ARG A 113 15.27 -5.50 -1.98
N PHE A 114 15.91 -5.87 -0.87
CA PHE A 114 17.32 -6.20 -0.79
C PHE A 114 17.50 -7.70 -1.07
N ARG A 115 18.47 -8.04 -1.93
CA ARG A 115 18.85 -9.45 -2.16
C ARG A 115 19.63 -9.97 -0.95
N GLU A 116 20.61 -9.19 -0.53
CA GLU A 116 21.44 -9.42 0.64
C GLU A 116 21.69 -8.07 1.31
N VAL A 117 21.20 -7.91 2.55
CA VAL A 117 21.46 -6.70 3.34
C VAL A 117 22.93 -6.64 3.73
N LYS A 118 23.58 -5.51 3.49
CA LYS A 118 24.96 -5.23 3.89
C LYS A 118 24.99 -4.15 4.98
N VAL A 119 26.08 -4.08 5.76
CA VAL A 119 26.22 -3.03 6.79
C VAL A 119 26.09 -1.62 6.22
N SER A 120 26.51 -1.41 4.96
CA SER A 120 26.37 -0.14 4.23
C SER A 120 24.91 0.26 3.95
N ASP A 121 23.97 -0.69 4.00
CA ASP A 121 22.54 -0.42 3.80
C ASP A 121 21.88 0.14 5.08
N ARG A 122 22.63 0.27 6.18
CA ARG A 122 22.14 0.95 7.38
C ARG A 122 21.77 2.40 7.05
N GLY A 123 20.72 2.89 7.71
CA GLY A 123 20.40 4.32 7.69
C GLY A 123 18.91 4.57 7.72
N THR A 124 18.55 5.77 7.29
CA THR A 124 17.17 6.25 7.29
C THR A 124 16.59 6.15 5.88
N TYR A 125 15.40 5.58 5.80
CA TYR A 125 14.64 5.38 4.58
C TYR A 125 13.31 6.10 4.65
N ARG A 126 12.87 6.66 3.53
CA ARG A 126 11.48 7.07 3.32
C ARG A 126 11.08 6.86 1.88
N CYS A 127 9.79 6.66 1.63
CA CYS A 127 9.28 6.62 0.28
C CYS A 127 8.57 7.92 -0.09
N LYS A 128 8.63 8.26 -1.37
CA LYS A 128 7.85 9.32 -2.00
C LYS A 128 6.91 8.67 -3.01
N VAL A 129 5.63 8.96 -2.86
CA VAL A 129 4.60 8.53 -3.80
C VAL A 129 4.24 9.71 -4.68
N GLU A 130 4.31 9.54 -6.00
CA GLU A 130 3.99 10.57 -6.99
C GLU A 130 2.80 10.12 -7.83
N ALA A 131 1.82 11.00 -8.01
CA ALA A 131 0.69 10.82 -8.91
C ALA A 131 0.40 12.13 -9.67
N GLY A 132 0.83 12.19 -10.93
CA GLY A 132 0.72 13.40 -11.74
C GLY A 132 1.53 14.56 -11.14
N ARG A 133 0.84 15.58 -10.61
CA ARG A 133 1.45 16.75 -9.95
C ARG A 133 1.49 16.66 -8.43
N GLU A 134 0.83 15.66 -7.86
CA GLU A 134 0.74 15.47 -6.41
C GLU A 134 1.85 14.52 -5.94
N SER A 135 2.40 14.79 -4.76
CA SER A 135 3.35 13.90 -4.13
C SER A 135 3.19 13.86 -2.63
N LEU A 136 3.31 12.67 -2.06
CA LEU A 136 3.24 12.42 -0.62
C LEU A 136 4.51 11.71 -0.16
N TYR A 137 5.09 12.16 0.95
CA TYR A 137 6.22 11.48 1.58
C TYR A 137 5.72 10.65 2.76
N SER A 138 6.31 9.47 2.96
CA SER A 138 6.15 8.76 4.22
C SER A 138 6.96 9.41 5.33
N ASP A 139 6.64 9.03 6.56
CA ASP A 139 7.57 9.17 7.67
C ASP A 139 8.85 8.37 7.42
N TYR A 140 9.86 8.70 8.22
CA TYR A 140 11.15 8.04 8.19
C TYR A 140 11.12 6.69 8.92
N ALA A 141 11.83 5.72 8.35
CA ALA A 141 12.10 4.43 8.93
C ALA A 141 13.60 4.18 9.04
N VAL A 142 14.06 3.60 10.15
CA VAL A 142 15.46 3.27 10.39
C VAL A 142 15.69 1.80 10.12
N LEU A 143 16.64 1.48 9.24
CA LEU A 143 17.14 0.13 9.04
C LEU A 143 18.42 -0.06 9.85
N VAL A 144 18.37 -0.96 10.83
CA VAL A 144 19.53 -1.41 11.58
C VAL A 144 20.00 -2.73 10.99
N VAL A 145 21.30 -2.85 10.76
CA VAL A 145 21.94 -4.09 10.28
C VAL A 145 22.75 -4.70 11.39
N GLN A 146 22.40 -5.92 11.78
CA GLN A 146 23.14 -6.77 12.70
C GLN A 146 24.16 -7.59 11.92
N GLY A 147 25.43 -7.18 11.99
CA GLY A 147 26.54 -7.91 11.37
C GLY A 147 26.98 -9.09 12.23
N THR A 148 27.27 -10.22 11.60
CA THR A 148 27.88 -11.39 12.25
C THR A 148 29.34 -11.15 12.66
N HIS A 149 29.96 -10.09 12.12
CA HIS A 149 31.34 -9.71 12.43
C HIS A 149 31.58 -9.36 13.90
N ILE A 150 30.58 -8.89 14.64
CA ILE A 150 30.76 -8.58 16.06
C ILE A 150 30.88 -9.88 16.87
N LEU A 151 30.04 -10.87 16.57
CA LEU A 151 30.10 -12.18 17.23
C LEU A 151 31.38 -12.93 16.84
N SER A 152 31.80 -12.91 15.58
CA SER A 152 33.06 -13.54 15.18
C SER A 152 34.26 -12.84 15.81
N ILE A 153 34.32 -11.51 15.84
CA ILE A 153 35.41 -10.79 16.52
C ILE A 153 35.43 -11.11 18.02
N ILE A 154 34.28 -11.11 18.71
CA ILE A 154 34.20 -11.48 20.13
C ILE A 154 34.64 -12.94 20.35
N ILE A 155 34.22 -13.87 19.50
CA ILE A 155 34.65 -15.28 19.59
C ILE A 155 36.15 -15.39 19.33
N TYR A 156 36.68 -14.76 18.27
CA TYR A 156 38.11 -14.75 17.96
C TYR A 156 38.92 -14.16 19.12
N THR A 157 38.52 -13.02 19.70
CA THR A 157 39.24 -12.42 20.83
C THR A 157 39.17 -13.30 22.07
N LEU A 158 38.02 -13.91 22.40
CA LEU A 158 37.91 -14.84 23.52
C LEU A 158 38.80 -16.08 23.34
N THR A 159 38.79 -16.70 22.16
CA THR A 159 39.67 -17.86 21.87
C THR A 159 41.16 -17.51 21.93
N LEU A 160 41.54 -16.29 21.53
CA LEU A 160 42.92 -15.80 21.65
C LEU A 160 43.33 -15.61 23.11
N ILE A 161 42.46 -15.07 23.95
CA ILE A 161 42.74 -14.89 25.39
C ILE A 161 42.91 -16.25 26.08
N GLU A 162 42.06 -17.23 25.77
CA GLU A 162 42.20 -18.61 26.26
C GLU A 162 43.50 -19.26 25.76
N GLY A 163 43.81 -19.17 24.47
CA GLY A 163 45.04 -19.74 23.89
C GLY A 163 46.33 -19.08 24.40
N GLN A 164 46.29 -17.80 24.74
CA GLN A 164 47.44 -17.11 25.34
C GLN A 164 47.67 -17.52 26.80
N PHE A 165 46.60 -17.81 27.55
CA PHE A 165 46.69 -18.33 28.91
C PHE A 165 47.26 -19.76 28.97
N VAL A 166 46.95 -20.61 28.00
CA VAL A 166 47.48 -22.00 27.96
C VAL A 166 49.00 -22.01 27.73
N ASN A 167 49.53 -21.10 26.91
CA ASN A 167 50.98 -21.02 26.64
C ASN A 167 51.80 -20.43 27.80
N GLU A 168 51.16 -19.80 28.79
CA GLU A 168 51.84 -19.19 29.94
C GLU A 168 51.85 -20.12 31.18
N ILE A 169 51.03 -21.18 31.18
CA ILE A 169 50.97 -22.17 32.27
C ILE A 169 51.98 -23.34 32.05
N ASP A 170 52.46 -23.57 30.83
CA ASP A 170 53.41 -24.66 30.50
C ASP A 170 54.92 -24.28 30.58
N LEU A 171 55.28 -23.12 31.15
CA LEU A 171 56.68 -22.66 31.25
C LEU A 171 57.28 -22.62 32.66
N ASN A 172 56.58 -23.15 33.67
CA ASN A 172 57.03 -23.11 35.08
C ASN A 172 56.94 -24.45 35.82
N GLU A 173 57.32 -25.56 35.19
CA GLU A 173 57.66 -26.80 35.92
C GLU A 173 58.94 -27.45 35.38
#